data_AF-A0A7M3BJ81-F1
#
_entry.id   AF-A0A7M3BJ81-F1
#
_cell.length_a   1.000
_cell.length_b   1.000
_cell.length_c   1.000
_cell.angle_alpha   90.00
_cell.angle_beta   90.00
_cell.angle_gamma   90.00
#
_symmetry.space_group_name_H-M   'P 1'
#
loop_
_entity.id
_entity.type
_entity.pdbx_description
1 polymer ?
#
loop_
_entity_poly.entity_id
_entity_poly.type
_entity_poly.pdbx_seq_one_letter_code
_entity_poly.pdbx_strand_id
1 'polypeptide(L)' 'LLLDKTGTITLGNRQATAFRPVKGVTEQELADAAQLASLADETPEGRSIVVLAKEKYAIRARDMATLHAAFVPFAAQTRM' A
#
# COMPACT_ATOMS: atom_id res chain seq x y z
N LEU A 1 -26.46 -4.22 -13.16
CA LEU A 1 -25.62 -3.47 -12.19
C LEU A 1 -24.51 -2.80 -12.99
N LEU A 2 -24.46 -1.47 -13.06
CA LEU A 2 -23.35 -0.74 -13.69
C LEU A 2 -22.24 -0.61 -12.63
N LEU A 3 -21.12 -1.27 -12.86
CA LEU A 3 -19.95 -1.21 -11.99
C LEU A 3 -18.98 -0.20 -12.59
N ASP A 4 -18.93 0.99 -11.99
CA ASP A 4 -17.93 1.99 -12.31
C ASP A 4 -16.58 1.58 -11.69
N LYS A 5 -15.52 1.61 -12.50
CA LYS A 5 -14.14 1.26 -12.13
C LYS A 5 -13.28 2.51 -11.85
N THR A 6 -13.87 3.69 -11.93
CA THR A 6 -13.16 4.97 -11.78
C THR A 6 -12.72 5.13 -10.32
N GLY A 7 -11.40 5.20 -10.07
CA GLY A 7 -10.84 5.43 -8.73
C GLY A 7 -10.22 4.20 -8.03
N THR A 8 -10.09 3.05 -8.68
CA THR A 8 -9.39 1.86 -8.14
C THR A 8 -8.64 1.13 -9.25
N ILE A 9 -7.66 0.29 -8.88
CA ILE A 9 -6.85 -0.50 -9.83
C ILE A 9 -7.63 -1.74 -10.30
N THR A 10 -8.54 -2.30 -9.50
CA THR A 10 -9.22 -3.57 -9.81
C THR A 10 -10.73 -3.56 -9.57
N LEU A 11 -11.44 -4.52 -10.19
CA LEU A 11 -12.87 -4.80 -9.91
C LEU A 11 -12.98 -5.57 -8.58
N GLY A 12 -12.89 -4.82 -7.47
CA GLY A 12 -13.33 -5.20 -6.12
C GLY A 12 -12.91 -6.58 -5.59
N ASN A 13 -11.94 -6.58 -4.66
CA ASN A 13 -11.45 -7.69 -3.80
C ASN A 13 -10.07 -8.29 -4.14
N ARG A 14 -9.25 -7.65 -4.97
CA ARG A 14 -7.81 -8.01 -4.98
C ARG A 14 -7.12 -7.37 -3.79
N GLN A 15 -6.50 -8.20 -2.97
CA GLN A 15 -5.76 -7.80 -1.77
C GLN A 15 -4.32 -8.28 -1.87
N ALA A 16 -3.40 -7.58 -1.21
CA ALA A 16 -2.02 -8.00 -1.07
C ALA A 16 -1.94 -9.34 -0.32
N THR A 17 -1.18 -10.29 -0.86
CA THR A 17 -1.05 -11.65 -0.28
C THR A 17 0.36 -12.01 0.14
N ALA A 18 1.38 -11.40 -0.47
CA ALA A 18 2.79 -11.64 -0.13
C ALA A 18 3.68 -10.49 -0.60
N PHE A 19 4.75 -10.22 0.15
CA PHE A 19 5.90 -9.45 -0.35
C PHE A 19 6.91 -10.42 -0.97
N ARG A 20 7.37 -10.10 -2.18
CA ARG A 20 8.33 -10.92 -2.94
C ARG A 20 9.54 -10.05 -3.29
N PRO A 21 10.57 -10.01 -2.44
CA PRO A 21 11.72 -9.14 -2.67
C PRO A 21 12.58 -9.65 -3.82
N VAL A 22 13.24 -8.71 -4.49
CA VAL A 22 14.31 -9.01 -5.44
C VAL A 22 15.61 -9.36 -4.69
N LYS A 23 16.59 -9.93 -5.40
CA LYS A 23 17.89 -10.27 -4.82
C LYS A 23 18.54 -9.04 -4.18
N GLY A 24 19.00 -9.20 -2.93
CA GLY A 24 19.67 -8.14 -2.17
C GLY A 24 18.72 -7.27 -1.33
N VAL A 25 17.42 -7.57 -1.31
CA VAL A 25 16.43 -6.92 -0.46
C VAL A 25 15.77 -7.99 0.42
N THR A 26 15.56 -7.70 1.69
CA THR A 26 14.84 -8.58 2.61
C THR A 26 13.33 -8.39 2.48
N GLU A 27 12.53 -9.39 2.88
CA GLU A 27 11.07 -9.21 2.93
C GLU A 27 10.67 -8.06 3.87
N GLN A 28 11.42 -7.84 4.95
CA GLN A 28 11.19 -6.78 5.93
C GLN A 28 11.38 -5.39 5.31
N GLU A 29 12.49 -5.17 4.60
CA GLU A 29 12.78 -3.89 3.93
C GLU A 29 11.74 -3.58 2.86
N LEU A 30 11.34 -4.59 2.07
CA LEU A 30 10.29 -4.42 1.08
C LEU A 30 8.93 -4.10 1.74
N ALA A 31 8.56 -4.81 2.80
CA ALA A 31 7.30 -4.58 3.51
C ALA A 31 7.25 -3.18 4.14
N ASP A 32 8.38 -2.69 4.67
CA ASP A 32 8.50 -1.36 5.26
C ASP A 32 8.32 -0.25 4.23
N ALA A 33 9.04 -0.33 3.11
CA ALA A 33 8.93 0.63 2.02
C ALA A 33 7.53 0.61 1.38
N ALA A 34 6.95 -0.59 1.18
CA ALA A 34 5.61 -0.73 0.63
C ALA A 34 4.54 -0.16 1.56
N GLN A 35 4.64 -0.39 2.88
CA GLN A 35 3.74 0.22 3.84
C GLN A 35 3.79 1.75 3.73
N LEU A 36 5.00 2.33 3.78
CA LEU A 36 5.19 3.79 3.67
C LEU A 36 4.56 4.38 2.42
N ALA A 37 4.79 3.75 1.26
CA ALA A 37 4.23 4.21 -0.01
C ALA A 37 2.70 4.12 -0.05
N SER A 38 2.12 3.11 0.60
CA SER A 38 0.67 2.89 0.62
C SER A 38 -0.07 3.65 1.73
N LEU A 39 0.61 4.39 2.62
CA LEU A 39 -0.06 5.10 3.73
C LEU A 39 -1.02 6.20 3.25
N ALA A 40 -0.78 6.79 2.08
CA ALA A 40 -1.65 7.79 1.47
C ALA A 40 -2.56 7.23 0.35
N ASP A 41 -2.49 5.92 0.10
CA ASP A 41 -3.33 5.24 -0.87
C ASP A 41 -4.60 4.72 -0.17
N GLU A 42 -5.68 5.48 -0.29
CA GLU A 42 -6.99 5.15 0.28
C GLU A 42 -7.78 4.13 -0.56
N THR A 43 -7.21 3.53 -1.60
CA THR A 43 -7.88 2.45 -2.34
C THR A 43 -7.96 1.17 -1.50
N PRO A 44 -8.91 0.25 -1.79
CA PRO A 44 -8.93 -1.08 -1.17
C PRO A 44 -7.59 -1.83 -1.33
N GLU A 45 -6.94 -1.67 -2.47
CA GLU A 45 -5.64 -2.24 -2.77
C GLU A 45 -4.53 -1.67 -1.86
N GLY A 46 -4.40 -0.34 -1.78
CA GLY A 46 -3.43 0.35 -0.92
C GLY A 46 -3.58 -0.03 0.55
N ARG A 47 -4.81 -0.02 1.06
CA ARG A 47 -5.10 -0.46 2.44
C ARG A 47 -4.68 -1.91 2.70
N SER A 48 -4.87 -2.81 1.74
CA SER A 48 -4.51 -4.22 1.92
C SER A 48 -3.00 -4.44 2.07
N ILE A 49 -2.17 -3.59 1.46
CA ILE A 49 -0.71 -3.61 1.61
C ILE A 49 -0.31 -3.23 3.05
N VAL A 50 -0.91 -2.15 3.57
CA VAL A 50 -0.67 -1.68 4.94
C VAL A 50 -1.07 -2.74 5.97
N VAL A 51 -2.20 -3.42 5.76
CA VAL A 51 -2.66 -4.52 6.62
C VAL A 51 -1.67 -5.68 6.58
N LEU A 52 -1.26 -6.14 5.40
CA LEU A 52 -0.33 -7.26 5.26
C LEU A 52 1.02 -6.97 5.93
N ALA A 53 1.56 -5.76 5.78
CA ALA A 53 2.82 -5.35 6.42
C ALA A 53 2.72 -5.40 7.96
N LYS A 54 1.59 -4.93 8.50
CA LYS A 54 1.33 -4.95 9.94
C LYS A 54 1.21 -6.37 10.48
N GLU A 55 0.42 -7.23 9.81
CA GLU A 55 0.12 -8.58 10.30
C GLU A 55 1.31 -9.52 10.22
N LYS A 56 2.05 -9.49 9.10
CA LYS A 56 3.11 -10.47 8.85
C LYS A 56 4.49 -10.04 9.37
N TYR A 57 4.76 -8.74 9.50
CA TYR A 57 6.09 -8.21 9.85
C TYR A 57 6.09 -7.29 11.07
N ALA A 58 4.95 -7.16 11.76
CA ALA A 58 4.76 -6.29 12.93
C ALA A 58 5.10 -4.81 12.69
N ILE A 59 5.07 -4.36 11.42
CA ILE A 59 5.35 -2.97 11.04
C ILE A 59 4.11 -2.14 11.39
N ARG A 60 4.20 -1.38 12.49
CA ARG A 60 3.10 -0.54 12.96
C ARG A 60 2.95 0.70 12.10
N ALA A 61 1.75 1.26 12.11
CA ALA A 61 1.51 2.57 11.51
C ALA A 61 2.47 3.58 12.14
N ARG A 62 3.22 4.29 11.30
CA ARG A 62 4.09 5.39 11.74
C ARG A 62 3.24 6.61 11.99
N ASP A 63 3.60 7.40 13.00
CA ASP A 63 2.95 8.68 13.20
C ASP A 63 3.31 9.62 12.04
N MET A 64 2.31 9.86 11.18
CA MET A 64 2.39 10.76 10.03
C MET A 64 2.94 12.14 10.42
N ALA A 65 2.60 12.64 11.61
CA ALA A 65 3.04 13.95 12.08
C ALA A 65 4.55 14.00 12.31
N THR A 66 5.18 12.88 12.66
CA THR A 66 6.63 12.83 12.95
C THR A 66 7.49 12.71 11.69
N LEU A 67 6.92 12.26 10.57
CA LEU A 67 7.68 11.95 9.36
C LEU A 67 8.15 13.18 8.59
N HIS A 68 7.59 14.37 8.86
CA HIS A 68 7.83 15.60 8.08
C HIS A 68 7.81 15.35 6.56
N ALA A 69 6.95 14.42 6.11
CA ALA A 69 6.90 13.93 4.75
C ALA A 69 5.70 14.53 4.02
N ALA A 70 5.88 14.87 2.75
CA ALA A 70 4.79 15.22 1.85
C ALA A 70 4.36 13.95 1.12
N PHE A 71 3.13 13.49 1.36
CA PHE A 71 2.58 12.33 0.68
C PHE A 71 2.01 12.73 -0.68
N VAL A 72 2.25 11.88 -1.68
CA VAL A 72 1.58 11.95 -2.97
C VAL A 72 0.39 10.99 -2.90
N PRO A 73 -0.86 11.49 -2.99
CA PRO A 73 -2.02 10.63 -2.96
C PRO A 73 -2.12 9.83 -4.25
N PHE A 74 -2.70 8.63 -4.16
CA PHE A 74 -3.00 7.84 -5.33
C PHE A 74 -3.93 8.60 -6.29
N ALA A 75 -3.59 8.63 -7.57
CA ALA A 75 -4.46 9.17 -8.62
C ALA A 75 -4.75 8.13 -9.71
N ALA A 76 -6.00 8.05 -10.16
CA ALA A 76 -6.41 7.07 -11.17
C ALA A 76 -5.70 7.27 -12.53
N GLN A 77 -5.27 8.50 -12.83
CA GLN A 77 -4.53 8.85 -14.05
C GLN A 77 -3.10 8.32 -14.02
N THR A 78 -2.42 8.40 -12.88
CA THR A 78 -1.05 7.90 -12.66
C THR A 78 -1.03 6.41 -12.32
N ARG A 79 -2.13 5.89 -11.75
CA ARG A 79 -2.22 4.56 -11.12
C ARG A 79 -1.14 4.35 -10.05
N MET A 80 -0.74 5.45 -9.41
CA MET A 80 0.29 5.59 -8.38
C MET A 80 -0.11 6.74 -7.48
#